data_AF-A0A914DSG7-F1
#
_entry.id   AF-A0A914DSG7-F1
#
_cell.length_a   1.000
_cell.length_b   1.000
_cell.length_c   1.000
_cell.angle_alpha   90.00
_cell.angle_beta   90.00
_cell.angle_gamma   90.00
#
_symmetry.space_group_name_H-M   'P 1'
#
loop_
_entity.id
_entity.type
_entity.pdbx_description
1 polymer ?
#
loop_
_entity_poly.entity_id
_entity_poly.type
_entity_poly.pdbx_seq_one_letter_code
_entity_poly.pdbx_strand_id
1 'polypeptide(L)'
;MKYLYNLSFYQTGGPIFFYTGNEGYIESFAQNTGIMWDLAQTFKAAVVFAEHRFYGDSYPYGNLSYTNVKYLQFLSVPQVLADFATFIPWFKTNIVKCDSKTPVVSFGGSYGGMLSAWFRVAYPGVTAGAWASSAPVLYFHDGGVPVDLFSKIVSQTFVWSGCSFDVVVKGFNAIYNLAQTTLGRYLLNEIFKMDPVSQITTPDQYDDLWYYIQNAFNYMGMTDYPYPSDFLEPMPGWPIELACKGLATDPGSDEARAKAMYAAINIYYNSTGNLNTTCLWNCPNDNSGWTLGSPDGWPWQTCSEIVIEMCDSGPPNDFYWQDCTQADVFQGQLEFCEEYFGSRGYTTSMTKEDFIRNTYGFTFANATNLILTSGTLDPWYSGCVNQSRPGMDPKTANPRGLYVFNMEGSAHHLDLRNPNTCDPPNVVNARFQIANIIKCWSYPNDPSCASFPFQQTNLPPFQKISGNCNYILNGYPWGQH
;
A
#
# COMPACT_ATOMS: atom_id res chain seq x y z
N MET A 1 -0.70 20.20 11.33
CA MET A 1 -1.21 19.16 10.42
C MET A 1 -1.85 19.84 9.23
N LYS A 2 -1.32 19.58 8.04
CA LYS A 2 -1.91 19.97 6.76
C LYS A 2 -3.11 19.06 6.47
N TYR A 3 -4.09 19.58 5.74
CA TYR A 3 -5.24 18.80 5.29
C TYR A 3 -5.78 19.41 3.99
N LEU A 4 -6.37 18.55 3.16
CA LEU A 4 -7.10 18.93 1.97
C LEU A 4 -8.58 18.68 2.21
N TYR A 5 -9.46 19.55 1.75
CA TYR A 5 -10.89 19.33 1.90
C TYR A 5 -11.69 19.82 0.70
N ASN A 6 -12.84 19.22 0.48
CA ASN A 6 -13.78 19.60 -0.57
C ASN A 6 -15.22 19.55 -0.03
N LEU A 7 -15.92 20.68 -0.10
CA LEU A 7 -17.32 20.82 0.32
C LEU A 7 -18.28 21.03 -0.85
N SER A 8 -17.81 20.90 -2.11
CA SER A 8 -18.61 21.24 -3.30
C SER A 8 -19.89 20.40 -3.41
N PHE A 9 -19.90 19.19 -2.86
CA PHE A 9 -21.07 18.31 -2.83
C PHE A 9 -21.75 18.23 -1.47
N TYR A 10 -21.20 18.87 -0.44
CA TYR A 10 -21.73 18.77 0.91
C TYR A 10 -23.11 19.41 1.02
N GLN A 11 -24.04 18.70 1.65
CA GLN A 11 -25.32 19.25 2.08
C GLN A 11 -25.53 18.98 3.57
N THR A 12 -26.22 19.90 4.27
CA THR A 12 -26.53 19.73 5.69
C THR A 12 -27.21 18.38 5.95
N GLY A 13 -26.66 17.62 6.89
CA GLY A 13 -27.10 16.25 7.19
C GLY A 13 -26.31 15.15 6.47
N GLY A 14 -25.50 15.48 5.45
CA GLY A 14 -24.55 14.56 4.85
C GLY A 14 -23.37 14.21 5.78
N PRO A 15 -22.72 13.05 5.57
CA PRO A 15 -21.59 12.60 6.38
C PRO A 15 -20.29 13.35 6.03
N ILE A 16 -19.24 13.05 6.77
CA ILE A 16 -17.86 13.43 6.43
C ILE A 16 -17.10 12.16 6.04
N PHE A 17 -16.49 12.16 4.86
CA PHE A 17 -15.53 11.15 4.45
C PHE A 17 -14.13 11.63 4.78
N PHE A 18 -13.44 10.87 5.62
CA PHE A 18 -12.17 11.24 6.23
C PHE A 18 -11.08 10.26 5.80
N TYR A 19 -10.12 10.69 4.98
CA TYR A 19 -8.96 9.85 4.66
C TYR A 19 -7.92 9.96 5.77
N THR A 20 -7.54 8.83 6.34
CA THR A 20 -6.44 8.72 7.31
C THR A 20 -5.11 8.70 6.55
N GLY A 21 -4.55 9.89 6.29
CA GLY A 21 -3.28 10.04 5.58
C GLY A 21 -2.16 9.20 6.19
N ASN A 22 -1.30 8.69 5.33
CA ASN A 22 -0.26 7.72 5.68
C ASN A 22 1.14 8.22 5.25
N GLU A 23 2.06 7.32 4.89
CA GLU A 23 3.51 7.52 4.77
C GLU A 23 3.97 8.38 3.57
N GLY A 24 3.24 9.44 3.23
CA GLY A 24 3.57 10.29 2.09
C GLY A 24 2.83 11.62 2.04
N TYR A 25 3.04 12.33 0.92
CA TYR A 25 2.35 13.58 0.62
C TYR A 25 0.84 13.35 0.45
N ILE A 26 0.04 14.14 1.17
CA ILE A 26 -1.42 13.92 1.20
C ILE A 26 -2.09 14.13 -0.18
N GLU A 27 -1.50 14.95 -1.04
CA GLU A 27 -1.94 15.16 -2.41
C GLU A 27 -1.95 13.88 -3.25
N SER A 28 -0.92 13.02 -3.11
CA SER A 28 -0.84 11.76 -3.88
C SER A 28 -1.99 10.83 -3.51
N PHE A 29 -2.30 10.71 -2.21
CA PHE A 29 -3.44 9.92 -1.74
C PHE A 29 -4.78 10.51 -2.19
N ALA A 30 -4.91 11.85 -2.19
CA ALA A 30 -6.10 12.54 -2.70
C ALA A 30 -6.31 12.31 -4.20
N GLN A 31 -5.25 12.29 -5.00
CA GLN A 31 -5.30 12.01 -6.44
C GLN A 31 -5.62 10.53 -6.74
N ASN A 32 -5.19 9.61 -5.89
CA ASN A 32 -5.31 8.17 -6.13
C ASN A 32 -6.50 7.50 -5.42
N THR A 33 -7.16 8.18 -4.47
CA THR A 33 -8.35 7.67 -3.75
C THR A 33 -9.65 8.21 -4.37
N GLY A 34 -9.83 7.89 -5.64
CA GLY A 34 -10.94 8.36 -6.46
C GLY A 34 -12.33 8.13 -5.90
N ILE A 35 -12.54 6.97 -5.26
CA ILE A 35 -13.86 6.54 -4.81
C ILE A 35 -14.49 7.52 -3.82
N MET A 36 -13.69 8.23 -3.02
CA MET A 36 -14.19 9.21 -2.06
C MET A 36 -14.85 10.40 -2.76
N TRP A 37 -14.32 10.84 -3.90
CA TRP A 37 -14.89 11.94 -4.68
C TRP A 37 -16.23 11.54 -5.30
N ASP A 38 -16.31 10.34 -5.87
CA ASP A 38 -17.53 9.81 -6.46
C ASP A 38 -18.63 9.59 -5.41
N LEU A 39 -18.29 8.98 -4.28
CA LEU A 39 -19.24 8.78 -3.20
C LEU A 39 -19.72 10.11 -2.60
N ALA A 40 -18.86 11.14 -2.53
CA ALA A 40 -19.24 12.42 -1.94
C ALA A 40 -20.43 13.07 -2.65
N GLN A 41 -20.53 12.94 -3.97
CA GLN A 41 -21.67 13.47 -4.72
C GLN A 41 -22.98 12.74 -4.40
N THR A 42 -22.94 11.42 -4.24
CA THR A 42 -24.14 10.63 -3.93
C THR A 42 -24.56 10.80 -2.48
N PHE A 43 -23.59 10.84 -1.56
CA PHE A 43 -23.82 10.95 -0.13
C PHE A 43 -23.92 12.39 0.34
N LYS A 44 -23.86 13.38 -0.57
CA LYS A 44 -23.80 14.79 -0.19
C LYS A 44 -22.76 15.07 0.91
N ALA A 45 -21.63 14.38 0.81
CA ALA A 45 -20.64 14.31 1.88
C ALA A 45 -19.62 15.44 1.76
N ALA A 46 -19.11 15.87 2.91
CA ALA A 46 -17.86 16.63 2.96
C ALA A 46 -16.69 15.64 2.85
N VAL A 47 -15.67 15.98 2.08
CA VAL A 47 -14.46 15.16 1.96
C VAL A 47 -13.30 15.88 2.61
N VAL A 48 -12.49 15.16 3.39
CA VAL A 48 -11.25 15.67 3.95
C VAL A 48 -10.18 14.58 3.96
N PHE A 49 -8.97 14.96 3.56
CA PHE A 49 -7.76 14.16 3.64
C PHE A 49 -6.84 14.83 4.66
N ALA A 50 -6.55 14.16 5.78
CA ALA A 50 -5.67 14.68 6.82
C ALA A 50 -4.26 14.10 6.65
N GLU A 51 -3.25 14.96 6.50
CA GLU A 51 -1.87 14.52 6.32
C GLU A 51 -1.30 13.93 7.61
N HIS A 52 -0.56 12.83 7.48
CA HIS A 52 0.09 12.19 8.60
C HIS A 52 1.18 13.11 9.18
N ARG A 53 1.30 13.18 10.51
CA ARG A 53 2.42 13.88 11.15
C ARG A 53 3.76 13.36 10.63
N PHE A 54 4.76 14.23 10.46
CA PHE A 54 6.06 13.92 9.86
C PHE A 54 6.03 13.58 8.36
N TYR A 55 4.90 13.60 7.67
CA TYR A 55 4.88 13.44 6.21
C TYR A 55 4.42 14.71 5.53
N GLY A 56 4.77 14.85 4.25
CA GLY A 56 4.49 16.03 3.44
C GLY A 56 4.97 17.31 4.09
N ASP A 57 4.04 18.21 4.43
CA ASP A 57 4.35 19.50 5.07
C ASP A 57 4.05 19.48 6.58
N SER A 58 3.68 18.33 7.14
CA SER A 58 3.18 18.20 8.51
C SER A 58 4.27 17.86 9.53
N TYR A 59 5.37 18.61 9.54
CA TYR A 59 6.49 18.42 10.47
C TYR A 59 6.27 19.12 11.82
N PRO A 60 6.09 18.39 12.94
CA PRO A 60 5.83 19.02 14.25
C PRO A 60 6.96 19.93 14.74
N TYR A 61 8.19 19.69 14.29
CA TYR A 61 9.38 20.45 14.66
C TYR A 61 10.12 21.04 13.44
N GLY A 62 9.45 21.17 12.29
CA GLY A 62 10.07 21.60 11.04
C GLY A 62 11.32 20.75 10.70
N ASN A 63 12.41 21.40 10.30
CA ASN A 63 13.66 20.73 9.92
C ASN A 63 14.30 19.90 11.04
N LEU A 64 13.89 20.07 12.31
CA LEU A 64 14.40 19.29 13.43
C LEU A 64 13.75 17.91 13.55
N SER A 65 12.59 17.69 12.89
CA SER A 65 11.76 16.49 13.04
C SER A 65 12.55 15.18 12.94
N TYR A 66 13.53 15.08 12.03
CA TYR A 66 14.32 13.86 11.80
C TYR A 66 15.74 13.85 12.38
N THR A 67 16.15 14.94 13.02
CA THR A 67 17.56 15.13 13.42
C THR A 67 17.96 14.31 14.65
N ASN A 68 17.00 13.89 15.49
CA ASN A 68 17.28 13.23 16.75
C ASN A 68 16.03 12.50 17.27
N VAL A 69 16.24 11.39 17.99
CA VAL A 69 15.16 10.61 18.62
C VAL A 69 14.24 11.41 19.54
N LYS A 70 14.74 12.49 20.17
CA LYS A 70 13.91 13.38 21.01
C LYS A 70 12.74 14.00 20.25
N TYR A 71 12.88 14.18 18.93
CA TYR A 71 11.82 14.67 18.05
C TYR A 71 11.12 13.52 17.33
N LEU A 72 11.87 12.55 16.82
CA LEU A 72 11.34 11.39 16.11
C LEU A 72 10.40 10.52 16.95
N GLN A 73 10.57 10.44 18.26
CA GLN A 73 9.68 9.68 19.15
C GLN A 73 8.20 10.09 19.07
N PHE A 74 7.89 11.27 18.52
CA PHE A 74 6.52 11.74 18.31
C PHE A 74 5.89 11.25 16.99
N LEU A 75 6.67 10.61 16.12
CA LEU A 75 6.22 9.84 14.97
C LEU A 75 5.82 8.44 15.44
N SER A 76 4.58 8.30 15.91
CA SER A 76 4.04 7.06 16.44
C SER A 76 2.56 6.88 16.07
N VAL A 77 2.08 5.63 16.09
CA VAL A 77 0.69 5.33 15.69
C VAL A 77 -0.33 5.97 16.65
N PRO A 78 -0.20 5.86 17.99
CA PRO A 78 -1.17 6.50 18.90
C PRO A 78 -1.28 8.00 18.71
N GLN A 79 -0.15 8.63 18.39
CA GLN A 79 -0.03 10.06 18.19
C GLN A 79 -0.77 10.54 16.94
N VAL A 80 -0.63 9.87 15.79
CA VAL A 80 -1.40 10.24 14.59
C VAL A 80 -2.90 9.96 14.77
N LEU A 81 -3.27 8.87 15.45
CA LEU A 81 -4.68 8.59 15.75
C LEU A 81 -5.28 9.67 16.66
N ALA A 82 -4.52 10.16 17.63
CA ALA A 82 -4.92 11.28 18.49
C ALA A 82 -5.05 12.61 17.72
N ASP A 83 -4.20 12.85 16.71
CA ASP A 83 -4.34 14.00 15.81
C ASP A 83 -5.68 13.94 15.08
N PHE A 84 -6.02 12.79 14.48
CA PHE A 84 -7.29 12.59 13.79
C PHE A 84 -8.48 12.76 14.73
N ALA A 85 -8.41 12.16 15.94
CA ALA A 85 -9.45 12.27 16.97
C ALA A 85 -9.71 13.72 17.40
N THR A 86 -8.67 14.54 17.44
CA THR A 86 -8.75 15.96 17.82
C THR A 86 -9.20 16.84 16.66
N PHE A 87 -8.71 16.54 15.46
CA PHE A 87 -8.97 17.31 14.26
C PHE A 87 -10.42 17.19 13.78
N ILE A 88 -11.02 16.00 13.81
CA ILE A 88 -12.38 15.79 13.29
C ILE A 88 -13.43 16.68 14.00
N PRO A 89 -13.50 16.76 15.34
CA PRO A 89 -14.38 17.70 16.03
C PRO A 89 -14.11 19.17 15.68
N TRP A 90 -12.83 19.54 15.55
CA TRP A 90 -12.45 20.89 15.12
C TRP A 90 -12.94 21.18 13.69
N PHE A 91 -12.78 20.23 12.77
CA PHE A 91 -13.19 20.35 11.37
C PHE A 91 -14.71 20.46 11.23
N LYS A 92 -15.47 19.64 11.98
CA LYS A 92 -16.93 19.74 12.08
C LYS A 92 -17.39 21.14 12.51
N THR A 93 -16.73 21.70 13.51
CA THR A 93 -17.13 22.98 14.12
C THR A 93 -16.72 24.19 13.26
N ASN A 94 -15.47 24.20 12.78
CA ASN A 94 -14.85 25.40 12.21
C ASN A 94 -14.95 25.46 10.68
N ILE A 95 -14.93 24.30 10.00
CA ILE A 95 -14.91 24.24 8.54
C ILE A 95 -16.28 23.86 7.98
N VAL A 96 -16.80 22.68 8.37
CA VAL A 96 -18.09 22.18 7.84
C VAL A 96 -19.28 22.90 8.48
N LYS A 97 -19.14 23.33 9.74
CA LYS A 97 -20.20 23.94 10.57
C LYS A 97 -21.43 23.04 10.68
N CYS A 98 -21.22 21.75 10.93
CA CYS A 98 -22.26 20.74 11.07
C CYS A 98 -22.49 20.32 12.53
N ASP A 99 -23.53 19.51 12.75
CA ASP A 99 -23.81 18.93 14.07
C ASP A 99 -22.64 18.05 14.54
N SER A 100 -22.36 18.02 15.84
CA SER A 100 -21.28 17.20 16.40
C SER A 100 -21.51 15.70 16.17
N LYS A 101 -22.77 15.28 16.03
CA LYS A 101 -23.22 13.92 15.72
C LYS A 101 -23.20 13.58 14.23
N THR A 102 -22.83 14.51 13.34
CA THR A 102 -22.68 14.21 11.90
C THR A 102 -21.76 12.98 11.72
N PRO A 103 -22.21 11.92 11.03
CA PRO A 103 -21.41 10.71 10.84
C PRO A 103 -20.10 10.97 10.11
N VAL A 104 -19.04 10.28 10.53
CA VAL A 104 -17.71 10.35 9.90
C VAL A 104 -17.32 8.94 9.50
N VAL A 105 -17.02 8.69 8.24
CA VAL A 105 -16.52 7.39 7.77
C VAL A 105 -15.04 7.57 7.41
N SER A 106 -14.16 6.78 8.02
CA SER A 106 -12.74 6.83 7.73
C SER A 106 -12.36 5.90 6.58
N PHE A 107 -11.46 6.35 5.70
CA PHE A 107 -10.97 5.61 4.54
C PHE A 107 -9.46 5.57 4.58
N GLY A 108 -8.87 4.48 4.11
CA GLY A 108 -7.43 4.41 3.90
C GLY A 108 -6.98 3.15 3.15
N GLY A 109 -5.92 3.28 2.37
CA GLY A 109 -5.21 2.19 1.71
C GLY A 109 -3.87 1.90 2.42
N SER A 110 -3.36 0.67 2.37
CA SER A 110 -2.06 0.31 2.94
C SER A 110 -1.98 0.61 4.45
N TYR A 111 -0.90 1.25 4.93
CA TYR A 111 -0.81 1.80 6.28
C TYR A 111 -1.95 2.77 6.60
N GLY A 112 -2.44 3.55 5.63
CA GLY A 112 -3.66 4.35 5.79
C GLY A 112 -4.88 3.48 6.12
N GLY A 113 -4.98 2.29 5.52
CA GLY A 113 -6.00 1.31 5.84
C GLY A 113 -5.86 0.76 7.27
N MET A 114 -4.62 0.48 7.69
CA MET A 114 -4.32 0.07 9.08
C MET A 114 -4.73 1.18 10.05
N LEU A 115 -4.38 2.44 9.76
CA LEU A 115 -4.82 3.60 10.53
C LEU A 115 -6.34 3.71 10.58
N SER A 116 -7.04 3.55 9.46
CA SER A 116 -8.51 3.57 9.43
C SER A 116 -9.14 2.47 10.30
N ALA A 117 -8.62 1.24 10.24
CA ALA A 117 -9.08 0.14 11.07
C ALA A 117 -8.80 0.42 12.57
N TRP A 118 -7.57 0.76 12.91
CA TRP A 118 -7.14 1.05 14.27
C TRP A 118 -7.81 2.29 14.85
N PHE A 119 -8.11 3.30 14.03
CA PHE A 119 -8.83 4.49 14.43
C PHE A 119 -10.26 4.16 14.84
N ARG A 120 -10.93 3.29 14.09
CA ARG A 120 -12.26 2.81 14.47
C ARG A 120 -12.22 1.94 15.73
N VAL A 121 -11.17 1.14 15.94
CA VAL A 121 -11.00 0.35 17.16
C VAL A 121 -10.75 1.24 18.39
N ALA A 122 -9.85 2.22 18.28
CA ALA A 122 -9.42 3.06 19.41
C ALA A 122 -10.37 4.24 19.69
N TYR A 123 -11.02 4.79 18.66
CA TYR A 123 -11.89 5.96 18.75
C TYR A 123 -13.29 5.72 18.12
N PRO A 124 -14.03 4.69 18.54
CA PRO A 124 -15.34 4.37 17.97
C PRO A 124 -16.42 5.44 18.22
N GLY A 125 -16.16 6.41 19.09
CA GLY A 125 -17.03 7.58 19.30
C GLY A 125 -16.79 8.73 18.31
N VAL A 126 -15.70 8.70 17.54
CA VAL A 126 -15.36 9.75 16.56
C VAL A 126 -15.77 9.37 15.15
N THR A 127 -15.61 8.10 14.77
CA THR A 127 -16.02 7.57 13.46
C THR A 127 -17.30 6.74 13.60
N ALA A 128 -18.14 6.74 12.57
CA ALA A 128 -19.31 5.86 12.44
C ALA A 128 -18.94 4.48 11.88
N GLY A 129 -17.87 4.41 11.07
CA GLY A 129 -17.30 3.18 10.53
C GLY A 129 -15.99 3.47 9.78
N ALA A 130 -15.30 2.42 9.33
CA ALA A 130 -14.09 2.56 8.52
C ALA A 130 -14.06 1.60 7.33
N TRP A 131 -13.50 2.06 6.22
CA TRP A 131 -13.09 1.25 5.08
C TRP A 131 -11.57 1.21 5.03
N ALA A 132 -11.01 0.08 5.47
CA ALA A 132 -9.60 -0.23 5.48
C ALA A 132 -9.27 -1.15 4.30
N SER A 133 -8.68 -0.58 3.25
CA SER A 133 -8.32 -1.33 2.04
C SER A 133 -6.86 -1.74 2.05
N SER A 134 -6.62 -3.00 1.70
CA SER A 134 -5.29 -3.62 1.59
C SER A 134 -4.41 -3.28 2.79
N ALA A 135 -5.00 -3.44 3.97
CA ALA A 135 -4.41 -3.09 5.26
C ALA A 135 -3.74 -4.33 5.87
N PRO A 136 -2.40 -4.45 5.86
CA PRO A 136 -1.69 -5.63 6.34
C PRO A 136 -1.61 -5.67 7.89
N VAL A 137 -2.77 -5.58 8.57
CA VAL A 137 -2.88 -5.53 10.04
C VAL A 137 -2.41 -6.80 10.75
N LEU A 138 -2.09 -7.86 10.02
CA LEU A 138 -1.62 -9.16 10.52
C LEU A 138 -0.16 -9.45 10.17
N TYR A 139 0.53 -8.59 9.40
CA TYR A 139 1.93 -8.81 8.99
C TYR A 139 2.90 -8.32 10.07
N PHE A 140 2.77 -8.88 11.27
CA PHE A 140 3.53 -8.55 12.47
C PHE A 140 3.88 -9.82 13.22
N HIS A 141 4.80 -9.72 14.19
CA HIS A 141 5.09 -10.81 15.13
C HIS A 141 3.80 -11.40 15.74
N ASP A 142 3.70 -12.73 15.79
CA ASP A 142 2.50 -13.50 16.18
C ASP A 142 1.21 -13.21 15.39
N GLY A 143 1.28 -12.48 14.28
CA GLY A 143 0.14 -12.24 13.39
C GLY A 143 -0.28 -13.48 12.59
N GLY A 144 0.54 -14.53 12.60
CA GLY A 144 0.29 -15.78 11.90
C GLY A 144 0.46 -15.67 10.39
N VAL A 145 1.34 -14.78 9.94
CA VAL A 145 1.71 -14.59 8.54
C VAL A 145 3.18 -15.00 8.39
N PRO A 146 3.52 -15.93 7.49
CA PRO A 146 4.91 -16.26 7.21
C PRO A 146 5.66 -15.03 6.68
N VAL A 147 6.86 -14.80 7.20
CA VAL A 147 7.71 -13.63 6.90
C VAL A 147 8.13 -13.54 5.43
N ASP A 148 8.12 -14.67 4.71
CA ASP A 148 8.50 -14.80 3.30
C ASP A 148 7.33 -14.66 2.30
N LEU A 149 6.10 -14.49 2.82
CA LEU A 149 4.91 -14.64 2.00
C LEU A 149 4.72 -13.47 1.02
N PHE A 150 5.21 -12.28 1.36
CA PHE A 150 5.21 -11.13 0.46
C PHE A 150 5.94 -11.46 -0.85
N SER A 151 7.21 -11.86 -0.77
CA SER A 151 8.06 -12.14 -1.92
C SER A 151 7.55 -13.31 -2.75
N LYS A 152 7.02 -14.34 -2.08
CA LYS A 152 6.34 -15.45 -2.74
C LYS A 152 5.13 -15.00 -3.57
N ILE A 153 4.32 -14.07 -3.05
CA ILE A 153 3.16 -13.54 -3.80
C ILE A 153 3.62 -12.67 -4.97
N VAL A 154 4.69 -11.89 -4.82
CA VAL A 154 5.29 -11.15 -5.95
C VAL A 154 5.68 -12.11 -7.05
N SER A 155 6.48 -13.15 -6.75
CA SER A 155 6.87 -14.14 -7.74
C SER A 155 5.69 -14.86 -8.39
N GLN A 156 4.68 -15.22 -7.59
CA GLN A 156 3.48 -15.88 -8.08
C GLN A 156 2.67 -15.00 -9.05
N THR A 157 2.57 -13.70 -8.77
CA THR A 157 1.86 -12.72 -9.60
C THR A 157 2.55 -12.56 -10.96
N PHE A 158 3.88 -12.51 -10.99
CA PHE A 158 4.65 -12.51 -12.24
C PHE A 158 4.45 -13.79 -13.05
N VAL A 159 4.47 -14.95 -12.40
CA VAL A 159 4.24 -16.24 -13.07
C VAL A 159 2.82 -16.32 -13.65
N TRP A 160 1.80 -15.90 -12.90
CA TRP A 160 0.41 -15.86 -13.39
C TRP A 160 0.21 -14.90 -14.56
N SER A 161 1.05 -13.86 -14.65
CA SER A 161 1.03 -12.86 -15.72
C SER A 161 1.89 -13.25 -16.93
N GLY A 162 2.52 -14.43 -16.91
CA GLY A 162 3.17 -15.03 -18.08
C GLY A 162 4.69 -15.08 -18.03
N CYS A 163 5.33 -14.68 -16.92
CA CYS A 163 6.77 -14.85 -16.74
C CYS A 163 7.11 -16.31 -16.46
N SER A 164 8.30 -16.75 -16.90
CA SER A 164 8.86 -18.03 -16.46
C SER A 164 9.67 -17.82 -15.18
N PHE A 165 9.31 -18.55 -14.12
CA PHE A 165 10.03 -18.49 -12.84
C PHE A 165 11.53 -18.73 -13.03
N ASP A 166 11.90 -19.77 -13.77
CA ASP A 166 13.30 -20.12 -14.05
C ASP A 166 14.03 -19.03 -14.84
N VAL A 167 13.35 -18.35 -15.76
CA VAL A 167 13.96 -17.27 -16.56
C VAL A 167 14.26 -16.05 -15.69
N VAL A 168 13.36 -15.69 -14.77
CA VAL A 168 13.58 -14.57 -13.83
C VAL A 168 14.75 -14.88 -12.89
N VAL A 169 14.77 -16.08 -12.29
CA VAL A 169 15.88 -16.52 -11.42
C VAL A 169 17.21 -16.54 -12.17
N LYS A 170 17.23 -17.04 -13.42
CA LYS A 170 18.41 -16.95 -14.29
C LYS A 170 18.81 -15.52 -14.62
N GLY A 171 17.85 -14.61 -14.73
CA GLY A 171 18.07 -13.18 -14.93
C GLY A 171 18.85 -12.56 -13.78
N PHE A 172 18.37 -12.78 -12.56
CA PHE A 172 19.04 -12.39 -11.32
C PHE A 172 20.46 -12.98 -11.22
N ASN A 173 20.62 -14.30 -11.45
CA ASN A 173 21.94 -14.94 -11.44
C ASN A 173 22.89 -14.42 -12.53
N ALA A 174 22.38 -14.11 -13.72
CA ALA A 174 23.18 -13.56 -14.82
C ALA A 174 23.77 -12.18 -14.46
N ILE A 175 22.98 -11.32 -13.81
CA ILE A 175 23.44 -10.01 -13.36
C ILE A 175 24.51 -10.18 -12.28
N TYR A 176 24.31 -11.10 -11.33
CA TYR A 176 25.32 -11.43 -10.33
C TYR A 176 26.64 -11.87 -10.96
N ASN A 177 26.59 -12.82 -11.90
CA ASN A 177 27.77 -13.34 -12.60
C ASN A 177 28.53 -12.23 -13.34
N LEU A 178 27.82 -11.34 -14.04
CA LEU A 178 28.42 -10.21 -14.74
C LEU A 178 29.12 -9.27 -13.77
N ALA A 179 28.50 -8.98 -12.62
CA ALA A 179 29.06 -8.08 -11.62
C ALA A 179 30.39 -8.56 -11.00
N GLN A 180 30.68 -9.87 -11.06
CA GLN A 180 31.93 -10.42 -10.54
C GLN A 180 33.17 -10.04 -11.39
N THR A 181 33.00 -9.65 -12.65
CA THR A 181 34.11 -9.35 -13.56
C THR A 181 34.15 -7.87 -13.94
N THR A 182 35.35 -7.32 -14.20
CA THR A 182 35.50 -5.92 -14.64
C THR A 182 34.75 -5.64 -15.94
N LEU A 183 34.83 -6.56 -16.91
CA LEU A 183 34.12 -6.44 -18.18
C LEU A 183 32.60 -6.55 -17.99
N GLY A 184 32.14 -7.48 -17.15
CA GLY A 184 30.71 -7.63 -16.87
C GLY A 184 30.12 -6.43 -16.13
N ARG A 185 30.84 -5.82 -15.18
CA ARG A 185 30.42 -4.54 -14.56
C ARG A 185 30.32 -3.40 -15.58
N TYR A 186 31.28 -3.29 -16.49
CA TYR A 186 31.18 -2.34 -17.61
C TYR A 186 29.92 -2.60 -18.46
N LEU A 187 29.63 -3.86 -18.80
CA LEU A 187 28.43 -4.22 -19.55
C LEU A 187 27.14 -3.91 -18.76
N LEU A 188 27.09 -4.16 -17.46
CA LEU A 188 25.93 -3.82 -16.63
C LEU A 188 25.70 -2.31 -16.61
N ASN A 189 26.75 -1.51 -16.45
CA ASN A 189 26.63 -0.05 -16.48
C ASN A 189 26.06 0.45 -17.82
N GLU A 190 26.45 -0.17 -18.95
CA GLU A 190 25.90 0.15 -20.27
C GLU A 190 24.45 -0.35 -20.46
N ILE A 191 24.14 -1.59 -20.06
CA ILE A 191 22.81 -2.18 -20.21
C ILE A 191 21.78 -1.40 -19.42
N PHE A 192 22.08 -1.11 -18.16
CA PHE A 192 21.18 -0.41 -17.26
C PHE A 192 21.26 1.11 -17.41
N LYS A 193 22.14 1.62 -18.28
CA LYS A 193 22.39 3.06 -18.47
C LYS A 193 22.66 3.77 -17.15
N MET A 194 23.58 3.22 -16.35
CA MET A 194 23.89 3.77 -15.03
C MET A 194 24.40 5.20 -15.14
N ASP A 195 23.90 6.07 -14.27
CA ASP A 195 24.44 7.41 -14.11
C ASP A 195 25.93 7.33 -13.76
N PRO A 196 26.80 8.20 -14.33
CA PRO A 196 28.23 8.19 -14.03
C PRO A 196 28.59 8.21 -12.54
N VAL A 197 27.74 8.81 -11.69
CA VAL A 197 27.97 8.85 -10.23
C VAL A 197 27.62 7.55 -9.51
N SER A 198 26.78 6.71 -10.12
CA SER A 198 26.28 5.46 -9.55
C SER A 198 26.65 4.21 -10.35
N GLN A 199 27.78 4.27 -11.06
CA GLN A 199 28.31 3.10 -11.77
C GLN A 199 28.84 2.05 -10.79
N ILE A 200 28.58 0.79 -11.13
CA ILE A 200 29.10 -0.37 -10.41
C ILE A 200 30.56 -0.57 -10.85
N THR A 201 31.50 -0.40 -9.94
CA THR A 201 32.94 -0.46 -10.18
C THR A 201 33.62 -1.61 -9.44
N THR A 202 33.06 -2.02 -8.30
CA THR A 202 33.48 -3.19 -7.50
C THR A 202 32.39 -4.26 -7.46
N PRO A 203 32.72 -5.54 -7.17
CA PRO A 203 31.71 -6.58 -6.99
C PRO A 203 30.68 -6.27 -5.90
N ASP A 204 31.11 -5.69 -4.78
CA ASP A 204 30.26 -5.41 -3.61
C ASP A 204 29.15 -4.37 -3.89
N GLN A 205 29.33 -3.52 -4.91
CA GLN A 205 28.30 -2.56 -5.35
C GLN A 205 27.15 -3.21 -6.14
N TYR A 206 27.17 -4.53 -6.31
CA TYR A 206 26.09 -5.27 -6.95
C TYR A 206 24.78 -5.21 -6.14
N ASP A 207 24.86 -5.19 -4.82
CA ASP A 207 23.69 -5.31 -3.94
C ASP A 207 22.70 -4.15 -4.18
N ASP A 208 23.19 -2.94 -4.44
CA ASP A 208 22.36 -1.80 -4.81
C ASP A 208 21.56 -2.04 -6.11
N LEU A 209 22.18 -2.65 -7.12
CA LEU A 209 21.48 -3.02 -8.37
C LEU A 209 20.47 -4.13 -8.12
N TRP A 210 20.81 -5.09 -7.27
CA TRP A 210 19.89 -6.14 -6.86
C TRP A 210 18.62 -5.55 -6.24
N TYR A 211 18.76 -4.71 -5.22
CA TYR A 211 17.64 -4.07 -4.54
C TYR A 211 16.84 -3.17 -5.49
N TYR A 212 17.50 -2.45 -6.40
CA TYR A 212 16.83 -1.65 -7.42
C TYR A 212 15.93 -2.49 -8.33
N ILE A 213 16.38 -3.66 -8.76
CA ILE A 213 15.59 -4.59 -9.58
C ILE A 213 14.47 -5.21 -8.76
N GLN A 214 14.77 -5.70 -7.55
CA GLN A 214 13.79 -6.30 -6.65
C GLN A 214 12.64 -5.33 -6.35
N ASN A 215 12.94 -4.06 -6.08
CA ASN A 215 11.94 -3.04 -5.82
C ASN A 215 11.01 -2.80 -7.00
N ALA A 216 11.52 -2.83 -8.24
CA ALA A 216 10.66 -2.74 -9.42
C ALA A 216 9.66 -3.90 -9.48
N PHE A 217 10.10 -5.12 -9.18
CA PHE A 217 9.22 -6.29 -9.14
C PHE A 217 8.19 -6.18 -8.02
N ASN A 218 8.61 -5.79 -6.82
CA ASN A 218 7.73 -5.62 -5.66
C ASN A 218 6.67 -4.54 -5.92
N TYR A 219 7.06 -3.37 -6.41
CA TYR A 219 6.14 -2.27 -6.67
C TYR A 219 5.23 -2.53 -7.87
N MET A 220 5.73 -3.15 -8.96
CA MET A 220 4.84 -3.63 -10.04
C MET A 220 3.83 -4.65 -9.52
N GLY A 221 4.24 -5.56 -8.62
CA GLY A 221 3.35 -6.50 -7.92
C GLY A 221 2.23 -5.78 -7.18
N MET A 222 2.55 -4.72 -6.45
CA MET A 222 1.56 -3.90 -5.75
C MET A 222 0.62 -3.17 -6.71
N THR A 223 1.10 -2.69 -7.85
CA THR A 223 0.35 -1.82 -8.76
C THR A 223 0.00 -2.47 -10.09
N ASP A 224 -0.24 -3.78 -10.13
CA ASP A 224 -0.68 -4.51 -11.32
C ASP A 224 -2.16 -4.21 -11.67
N TYR A 225 -2.46 -2.93 -11.91
CA TYR A 225 -3.81 -2.44 -12.15
C TYR A 225 -4.27 -2.68 -13.59
N PRO A 226 -5.59 -2.81 -13.84
CA PRO A 226 -6.11 -3.12 -15.18
C PRO A 226 -6.04 -1.96 -16.19
N TYR A 227 -5.59 -0.78 -15.77
CA TYR A 227 -5.53 0.44 -16.58
C TYR A 227 -4.35 1.31 -16.16
N PRO A 228 -3.93 2.27 -17.00
CA PRO A 228 -2.83 3.17 -16.67
C PRO A 228 -3.06 3.93 -15.36
N SER A 229 -2.01 4.05 -14.57
CA SER A 229 -2.04 4.70 -13.26
C SER A 229 -0.74 5.41 -12.95
N ASP A 230 -0.81 6.41 -12.07
CA ASP A 230 0.33 7.19 -11.60
C ASP A 230 0.24 7.32 -10.07
N PHE A 231 0.65 6.26 -9.37
CA PHE A 231 0.60 6.20 -7.90
C PHE A 231 2.00 6.20 -7.28
N LEU A 232 2.78 5.15 -7.57
CA LEU A 232 4.19 5.07 -7.20
C LEU A 232 5.06 5.62 -8.34
N GLU A 233 4.81 5.09 -9.54
CA GLU A 233 5.36 5.57 -10.80
C GLU A 233 4.25 5.53 -11.86
N PRO A 234 4.37 6.33 -12.93
CA PRO A 234 3.52 6.18 -14.10
C PRO A 234 3.69 4.78 -14.69
N MET A 235 2.60 4.04 -14.85
CA MET A 235 2.61 2.71 -15.42
C MET A 235 1.43 2.48 -16.37
N PRO A 236 1.59 1.65 -17.41
CA PRO A 236 0.48 1.18 -18.24
C PRO A 236 -0.44 0.23 -17.44
N GLY A 237 -1.61 -0.11 -18.00
CA GLY A 237 -2.43 -1.19 -17.45
C GLY A 237 -1.78 -2.55 -17.66
N TRP A 238 -1.90 -3.43 -16.67
CA TRP A 238 -1.26 -4.74 -16.58
C TRP A 238 0.26 -4.67 -16.83
N PRO A 239 1.00 -3.87 -16.05
CA PRO A 239 2.44 -3.67 -16.26
C PRO A 239 3.24 -4.98 -16.21
N ILE A 240 2.82 -5.95 -15.39
CA ILE A 240 3.53 -7.22 -15.27
C ILE A 240 3.39 -8.06 -16.55
N GLU A 241 2.22 -8.09 -17.19
CA GLU A 241 2.06 -8.78 -18.48
C GLU A 241 3.01 -8.21 -19.55
N LEU A 242 3.25 -6.90 -19.52
CA LEU A 242 4.19 -6.25 -20.44
C LEU A 242 5.64 -6.62 -20.12
N ALA A 243 6.03 -6.61 -18.84
CA ALA A 243 7.34 -7.05 -18.40
C ALA A 243 7.61 -8.52 -18.78
N CYS A 244 6.59 -9.38 -18.63
CA CYS A 244 6.71 -10.82 -18.90
C CYS A 244 6.91 -11.18 -20.36
N LYS A 245 6.64 -10.28 -21.31
CA LYS A 245 6.98 -10.50 -22.74
C LYS A 245 8.47 -10.80 -22.95
N GLY A 246 9.34 -10.17 -22.17
CA GLY A 246 10.79 -10.39 -22.21
C GLY A 246 11.29 -11.52 -21.30
N LEU A 247 10.45 -12.00 -20.38
CA LEU A 247 10.82 -12.95 -19.32
C LEU A 247 10.10 -14.31 -19.45
N ALA A 248 9.35 -14.53 -20.52
CA ALA A 248 8.67 -15.80 -20.78
C ALA A 248 9.60 -16.89 -21.36
N THR A 249 10.68 -16.50 -22.04
CA THR A 249 11.62 -17.43 -22.70
C THR A 249 13.05 -17.01 -22.46
N ASP A 250 13.92 -17.97 -22.09
CA ASP A 250 15.32 -17.71 -21.79
C ASP A 250 16.07 -17.21 -23.03
N PRO A 251 16.60 -15.97 -23.01
CA PRO A 251 17.32 -15.42 -24.16
C PRO A 251 18.76 -15.96 -24.29
N GLY A 252 19.22 -16.80 -23.36
CA GLY A 252 20.45 -17.58 -23.49
C GLY A 252 21.64 -17.03 -22.70
N SER A 253 22.32 -15.99 -23.19
CA SER A 253 23.54 -15.48 -22.53
C SER A 253 23.23 -14.60 -21.32
N ASP A 254 24.19 -14.45 -20.40
CA ASP A 254 24.03 -13.59 -19.23
C ASP A 254 23.79 -12.12 -19.63
N GLU A 255 24.46 -11.65 -20.68
CA GLU A 255 24.20 -10.31 -21.25
C GLU A 255 22.77 -10.17 -21.77
N ALA A 256 22.25 -11.19 -22.47
CA ALA A 256 20.89 -11.16 -23.02
C ALA A 256 19.83 -11.24 -21.90
N ARG A 257 20.10 -12.00 -20.85
CA ARG A 257 19.25 -12.06 -19.64
C ARG A 257 19.25 -10.74 -18.89
N ALA A 258 20.40 -10.10 -18.70
CA ALA A 258 20.49 -8.78 -18.09
C ALA A 258 19.71 -7.72 -18.88
N LYS A 259 19.77 -7.75 -20.23
CA LYS A 259 18.94 -6.89 -21.10
C LYS A 259 17.44 -7.15 -20.94
N ALA A 260 17.03 -8.42 -20.79
CA ALA A 260 15.64 -8.77 -20.56
C ALA A 260 15.13 -8.27 -19.20
N MET A 261 15.94 -8.41 -18.15
CA MET A 261 15.64 -7.85 -16.82
C MET A 261 15.54 -6.32 -16.85
N TYR A 262 16.47 -5.65 -17.53
CA TYR A 262 16.42 -4.19 -17.70
C TYR A 262 15.15 -3.73 -18.45
N ALA A 263 14.77 -4.44 -19.52
CA ALA A 263 13.54 -4.16 -20.24
C ALA A 263 12.28 -4.32 -19.37
N ALA A 264 12.29 -5.32 -18.47
CA ALA A 264 11.19 -5.56 -17.53
C ALA A 264 11.07 -4.45 -16.47
N ILE A 265 12.16 -4.10 -15.78
CA ILE A 265 12.11 -3.06 -14.74
C ILE A 265 11.83 -1.65 -15.31
N ASN A 266 12.17 -1.41 -16.58
CA ASN A 266 11.85 -0.15 -17.25
C ASN A 266 10.35 0.06 -17.47
N ILE A 267 9.52 -0.99 -17.38
CA ILE A 267 8.06 -0.81 -17.33
C ILE A 267 7.65 -0.04 -16.08
N TYR A 268 8.37 -0.20 -14.97
CA TYR A 268 8.19 0.56 -13.74
C TYR A 268 8.90 1.92 -13.81
N TYR A 269 10.23 1.92 -13.93
CA TYR A 269 11.04 3.14 -13.78
C TYR A 269 11.00 4.10 -14.99
N ASN A 270 10.60 3.63 -16.18
CA ASN A 270 10.74 4.44 -17.40
C ASN A 270 9.64 4.19 -18.43
N SER A 271 8.40 3.96 -17.98
CA SER A 271 7.25 3.76 -18.89
C SER A 271 7.00 4.97 -19.80
N THR A 272 7.34 6.17 -19.32
CA THR A 272 7.18 7.44 -20.05
C THR A 272 8.30 7.69 -21.07
N GLY A 273 9.43 6.98 -20.96
CA GLY A 273 10.63 7.18 -21.79
C GLY A 273 11.44 8.43 -21.44
N ASN A 274 11.13 9.13 -20.33
CA ASN A 274 11.79 10.37 -19.94
C ASN A 274 13.05 10.17 -19.09
N LEU A 275 13.25 8.97 -18.52
CA LEU A 275 14.44 8.67 -17.71
C LEU A 275 15.61 8.32 -18.64
N ASN A 276 16.68 9.12 -18.57
CA ASN A 276 17.86 8.96 -19.42
C ASN A 276 18.90 7.99 -18.82
N THR A 277 19.05 8.01 -17.49
CA THR A 277 20.01 7.20 -16.73
C THR A 277 19.34 6.54 -15.54
N THR A 278 19.82 5.36 -15.14
CA THR A 278 19.44 4.72 -13.89
C THR A 278 20.34 5.23 -12.77
N CYS A 279 19.72 5.69 -11.68
CA CYS A 279 20.41 6.09 -10.46
C CYS A 279 20.27 5.01 -9.39
N LEU A 280 21.39 4.58 -8.82
CA LEU A 280 21.39 3.70 -7.64
C LEU A 280 21.71 4.47 -6.35
N TRP A 281 22.57 5.49 -6.42
CA TRP A 281 22.94 6.31 -5.26
C TRP A 281 23.44 7.70 -5.65
N ASN A 282 23.14 8.70 -4.81
CA ASN A 282 23.76 10.03 -4.83
C ASN A 282 23.73 10.78 -6.18
N CYS A 283 22.73 10.55 -7.04
CA CYS A 283 22.68 11.23 -8.34
C CYS A 283 22.04 12.62 -8.27
N PRO A 284 22.56 13.60 -9.03
CA PRO A 284 21.92 14.91 -9.15
C PRO A 284 20.54 14.79 -9.82
N ASN A 285 19.50 15.29 -9.17
CA ASN A 285 18.10 15.25 -9.64
C ASN A 285 17.46 13.85 -9.68
N ASP A 286 17.93 12.92 -8.85
CA ASP A 286 17.21 11.67 -8.64
C ASP A 286 15.85 11.96 -7.97
N ASN A 287 14.79 11.81 -8.75
CA ASN A 287 13.40 11.88 -8.29
C ASN A 287 12.77 10.49 -8.14
N SER A 288 13.53 9.39 -8.36
CA SER A 288 13.06 8.00 -8.13
C SER A 288 12.92 7.66 -6.64
N GLY A 289 12.73 8.71 -5.82
CA GLY A 289 12.78 8.73 -4.38
C GLY A 289 12.08 7.52 -3.81
N TRP A 290 12.90 6.68 -3.17
CA TRP A 290 12.63 5.42 -2.51
C TRP A 290 11.50 5.44 -1.46
N THR A 291 10.75 6.53 -1.35
CA THR A 291 9.73 6.75 -0.34
C THR A 291 8.63 7.69 -0.84
N LEU A 292 7.36 7.35 -0.55
CA LEU A 292 6.18 8.21 -0.74
C LEU A 292 6.25 9.55 0.02
N GLY A 293 7.15 9.66 1.00
CA GLY A 293 7.38 10.84 1.81
C GLY A 293 8.86 11.02 2.16
N SER A 294 9.16 11.36 3.41
CA SER A 294 10.55 11.51 3.86
C SER A 294 11.28 10.16 3.88
N PRO A 295 12.56 10.11 3.45
CA PRO A 295 13.37 8.88 3.51
C PRO A 295 13.54 8.34 4.93
N ASP A 296 13.41 9.19 5.96
CA ASP A 296 13.56 8.80 7.37
C ASP A 296 12.22 8.46 8.05
N GLY A 297 11.08 8.73 7.39
CA GLY A 297 9.74 8.59 7.99
C GLY A 297 9.34 7.14 8.23
N TRP A 298 9.14 6.40 7.14
CA TRP A 298 8.72 5.00 7.20
C TRP A 298 9.76 4.11 7.88
N PRO A 299 11.08 4.25 7.60
CA PRO A 299 12.10 3.49 8.33
C PRO A 299 12.07 3.71 9.85
N TRP A 300 11.82 4.94 10.32
CA TRP A 300 11.67 5.16 11.76
C TRP A 300 10.47 4.41 12.34
N GLN A 301 9.35 4.40 11.62
CA GLN A 301 8.14 3.70 12.06
C GLN A 301 8.36 2.19 12.13
N THR A 302 9.04 1.60 11.14
CA THR A 302 9.38 0.18 11.15
C THR A 302 10.45 -0.18 12.18
N CYS A 303 11.32 0.77 12.52
CA CYS A 303 12.28 0.67 13.63
C CYS A 303 11.72 0.96 15.03
N SER A 304 10.42 1.20 15.18
CA SER A 304 9.86 1.57 16.49
C SER A 304 8.56 0.84 16.84
N GLU A 305 7.50 1.01 16.05
CA GLU A 305 6.17 0.46 16.38
C GLU A 305 5.58 -0.43 15.30
N ILE A 306 5.92 -0.22 14.02
CA ILE A 306 5.40 -0.98 12.88
C ILE A 306 6.45 -2.00 12.44
N VAL A 307 6.83 -2.89 13.36
CA VAL A 307 7.89 -3.88 13.13
C VAL A 307 7.35 -4.99 12.22
N ILE A 308 7.61 -4.87 10.92
CA ILE A 308 7.21 -5.84 9.90
C ILE A 308 8.43 -6.72 9.60
N GLU A 309 8.35 -7.98 9.99
CA GLU A 309 9.40 -8.98 9.73
C GLU A 309 9.21 -9.57 8.33
N MET A 310 10.12 -9.28 7.40
CA MET A 310 10.09 -9.81 6.04
C MET A 310 11.44 -10.42 5.66
N CYS A 311 11.39 -11.46 4.83
CA CYS A 311 12.57 -12.06 4.22
C CYS A 311 12.20 -12.71 2.88
N ASP A 312 13.22 -13.19 2.20
CA ASP A 312 13.18 -13.94 0.95
C ASP A 312 13.66 -15.37 1.20
N SER A 313 12.81 -16.33 0.84
CA SER A 313 13.09 -17.77 1.01
C SER A 313 13.95 -18.33 -0.13
N GLY A 314 14.15 -17.54 -1.19
CA GLY A 314 14.92 -17.89 -2.37
C GLY A 314 14.29 -18.98 -3.23
N PRO A 315 14.91 -19.35 -4.37
CA PRO A 315 14.34 -20.34 -5.28
C PRO A 315 14.36 -21.73 -4.63
N PRO A 316 13.31 -22.55 -4.80
CA PRO A 316 12.19 -22.38 -5.73
C PRO A 316 10.96 -21.66 -5.11
N ASN A 317 11.07 -21.04 -3.95
CA ASN A 317 9.94 -20.42 -3.25
C ASN A 317 9.58 -19.03 -3.82
N ASP A 318 10.61 -18.25 -4.15
CA ASP A 318 10.51 -16.93 -4.76
C ASP A 318 11.72 -16.67 -5.68
N PHE A 319 11.74 -15.51 -6.35
CA PHE A 319 12.77 -15.15 -7.33
C PHE A 319 14.10 -14.71 -6.70
N TYR A 320 14.09 -14.35 -5.42
CA TYR A 320 15.13 -13.55 -4.81
C TYR A 320 16.20 -14.43 -4.16
N TRP A 321 17.13 -13.84 -3.41
CA TRP A 321 18.15 -14.61 -2.71
C TRP A 321 17.59 -15.10 -1.39
N GLN A 322 18.12 -16.23 -0.91
CA GLN A 322 17.70 -16.73 0.39
C GLN A 322 18.35 -15.88 1.49
N ASP A 323 17.54 -15.13 2.22
CA ASP A 323 17.91 -14.46 3.48
C ASP A 323 16.97 -14.82 4.65
N CYS A 324 16.02 -15.75 4.42
CA CYS A 324 15.11 -16.23 5.47
C CYS A 324 15.75 -17.14 6.52
N THR A 325 15.94 -16.58 7.70
CA THR A 325 16.02 -17.27 8.99
C THR A 325 15.29 -16.41 10.02
N GLN A 326 14.14 -16.87 10.57
CA GLN A 326 13.25 -16.00 11.36
C GLN A 326 13.92 -15.34 12.59
N ALA A 327 14.84 -16.06 13.26
CA ALA A 327 15.64 -15.50 14.35
C ALA A 327 16.58 -14.37 13.88
N ASP A 328 16.99 -14.39 12.61
CA ASP A 328 17.87 -13.41 12.00
C ASP A 328 17.09 -12.23 11.40
N VAL A 329 15.79 -12.38 11.07
CA VAL A 329 14.99 -11.28 10.51
C VAL A 329 14.79 -10.15 11.52
N PHE A 330 14.31 -10.46 12.72
CA PHE A 330 14.13 -9.42 13.75
C PHE A 330 15.48 -8.83 14.21
N GLN A 331 16.50 -9.68 14.33
CA GLN A 331 17.84 -9.22 14.69
C GLN A 331 18.45 -8.32 13.60
N GLY A 332 18.29 -8.68 12.33
CA GLY A 332 18.71 -7.86 11.18
C GLY A 332 17.96 -6.53 11.13
N GLN A 333 16.66 -6.51 11.45
CA GLN A 333 15.90 -5.27 11.60
C GLN A 333 16.52 -4.38 12.70
N LEU A 334 16.86 -4.93 13.87
CA LEU A 334 17.50 -4.17 14.94
C LEU A 334 18.86 -3.61 14.53
N GLU A 335 19.66 -4.39 13.79
CA GLU A 335 20.97 -3.97 13.27
C GLU A 335 20.84 -2.85 12.25
N PHE A 336 19.91 -2.98 11.28
CA PHE A 336 19.57 -1.91 10.34
C PHE A 336 19.16 -0.63 11.08
N CYS A 337 18.29 -0.73 12.08
CA CYS A 337 17.83 0.42 12.84
C CYS A 337 18.94 1.11 13.64
N GLU A 338 19.84 0.34 14.23
CA GLU A 338 21.00 0.86 14.96
C GLU A 338 21.99 1.53 14.00
N GLU A 339 22.26 0.94 12.84
CA GLU A 339 23.11 1.52 11.81
C GLU A 339 22.51 2.83 11.26
N TYR A 340 21.22 2.81 10.92
CA TYR A 340 20.56 3.93 10.27
C TYR A 340 20.26 5.09 11.24
N PHE A 341 19.80 4.81 12.47
CA PHE A 341 19.37 5.84 13.43
C PHE A 341 20.28 5.99 14.68
N GLY A 342 21.29 5.15 14.88
CA GLY A 342 22.14 5.17 16.09
C GLY A 342 22.82 6.52 16.33
N SER A 343 23.32 7.15 15.25
CA SER A 343 23.91 8.51 15.32
C SER A 343 22.92 9.59 15.77
N ARG A 344 21.62 9.34 15.63
CA ARG A 344 20.52 10.22 16.07
C ARG A 344 20.01 9.87 17.47
N GLY A 345 20.62 8.90 18.14
CA GLY A 345 20.33 8.48 19.52
C GLY A 345 19.38 7.29 19.66
N TYR A 346 19.14 6.54 18.58
CA TYR A 346 18.37 5.30 18.66
C TYR A 346 19.10 4.26 19.52
N THR A 347 18.31 3.41 20.18
CA THR A 347 18.78 2.19 20.83
C THR A 347 17.76 1.08 20.55
N THR A 348 18.19 -0.17 20.49
CA THR A 348 17.30 -1.32 20.23
C THR A 348 16.08 -1.42 21.17
N SER A 349 16.18 -0.90 22.40
CA SER A 349 15.05 -0.80 23.34
C SER A 349 13.89 0.09 22.87
N MET A 350 14.07 0.89 21.82
CA MET A 350 13.02 1.71 21.22
C MET A 350 12.15 0.92 20.24
N THR A 351 12.64 -0.21 19.71
CA THR A 351 11.84 -1.15 18.92
C THR A 351 10.88 -1.91 19.83
N LYS A 352 9.59 -1.88 19.48
CA LYS A 352 8.52 -2.53 20.22
C LYS A 352 7.79 -3.52 19.31
N GLU A 353 8.41 -4.67 19.07
CA GLU A 353 7.91 -5.78 18.24
C GLU A 353 6.42 -6.10 18.50
N ASP A 354 6.04 -6.19 19.77
CA ASP A 354 4.68 -6.59 20.19
C ASP A 354 3.66 -5.44 20.26
N PHE A 355 4.05 -4.20 19.94
CA PHE A 355 3.23 -3.03 20.22
C PHE A 355 1.88 -3.05 19.51
N ILE A 356 1.85 -3.36 18.22
CA ILE A 356 0.62 -3.41 17.42
C ILE A 356 -0.33 -4.49 17.95
N ARG A 357 0.20 -5.70 18.22
CA ARG A 357 -0.58 -6.81 18.79
C ARG A 357 -1.24 -6.42 20.10
N ASN A 358 -0.46 -5.83 21.01
CA ASN A 358 -0.93 -5.49 22.36
C ASN A 358 -1.90 -4.29 22.36
N THR A 359 -1.80 -3.38 21.38
CA THR A 359 -2.60 -2.15 21.35
C THR A 359 -3.88 -2.30 20.53
N TYR A 360 -3.81 -2.94 19.37
CA TYR A 360 -4.91 -2.99 18.41
C TYR A 360 -5.47 -4.40 18.19
N GLY A 361 -4.67 -5.43 18.46
CA GLY A 361 -5.05 -6.83 18.30
C GLY A 361 -5.25 -7.26 16.84
N PHE A 362 -5.39 -8.58 16.65
CA PHE A 362 -5.47 -9.19 15.32
C PHE A 362 -6.83 -9.85 15.00
N THR A 363 -7.71 -10.02 15.98
CA THR A 363 -9.00 -10.72 15.80
C THR A 363 -10.18 -9.80 15.57
N PHE A 364 -10.06 -8.52 15.94
CA PHE A 364 -11.14 -7.52 15.92
C PHE A 364 -12.48 -8.06 16.51
N ALA A 365 -12.43 -9.01 17.45
CA ALA A 365 -13.62 -9.71 17.95
C ALA A 365 -14.65 -8.77 18.61
N ASN A 366 -14.19 -7.63 19.15
CA ASN A 366 -15.05 -6.62 19.77
C ASN A 366 -15.20 -5.35 18.91
N ALA A 367 -14.62 -5.33 17.70
CA ALA A 367 -14.80 -4.20 16.80
C ALA A 367 -16.19 -4.21 16.17
N THR A 368 -16.63 -3.02 15.73
CA THR A 368 -17.88 -2.83 14.98
C THR A 368 -17.64 -1.87 13.82
N ASN A 369 -18.45 -1.99 12.77
CA ASN A 369 -18.45 -1.08 11.62
C ASN A 369 -17.07 -0.94 10.95
N LEU A 370 -16.52 -2.06 10.48
CA LEU A 370 -15.29 -2.11 9.70
C LEU A 370 -15.54 -2.86 8.40
N ILE A 371 -15.04 -2.29 7.31
CA ILE A 371 -14.91 -2.95 6.01
C ILE A 371 -13.42 -3.15 5.80
N LEU A 372 -13.01 -4.40 5.66
CA LEU A 372 -11.64 -4.83 5.39
C LEU A 372 -11.63 -5.40 3.97
N THR A 373 -10.84 -4.81 3.07
CA THR A 373 -10.76 -5.27 1.69
C THR A 373 -9.32 -5.62 1.33
N SER A 374 -9.15 -6.52 0.37
CA SER A 374 -7.84 -6.96 -0.10
C SER A 374 -7.92 -7.48 -1.53
N GLY A 375 -6.83 -7.40 -2.28
CA GLY A 375 -6.70 -7.92 -3.64
C GLY A 375 -5.69 -9.06 -3.72
N THR A 376 -5.96 -10.16 -4.43
CA THR A 376 -5.07 -11.34 -4.37
C THR A 376 -3.76 -11.21 -5.18
N LEU A 377 -3.61 -10.19 -6.02
CA LEU A 377 -2.33 -9.89 -6.70
C LEU A 377 -1.43 -9.00 -5.84
N ASP A 378 -2.01 -8.33 -4.84
CA ASP A 378 -1.26 -7.49 -3.91
C ASP A 378 -0.38 -8.38 -3.00
N PRO A 379 0.95 -8.20 -2.96
CA PRO A 379 1.79 -8.98 -2.06
C PRO A 379 1.48 -8.74 -0.57
N TRP A 380 0.89 -7.59 -0.21
CA TRP A 380 0.40 -7.31 1.14
C TRP A 380 -0.88 -8.07 1.52
N TYR A 381 -1.52 -8.75 0.56
CA TYR A 381 -2.72 -9.57 0.79
C TYR A 381 -2.54 -10.59 1.92
N SER A 382 -1.34 -11.16 2.02
CA SER A 382 -0.91 -12.08 3.08
C SER A 382 -1.12 -11.53 4.50
N GLY A 383 -0.88 -10.23 4.68
CA GLY A 383 -1.06 -9.49 5.93
C GLY A 383 -2.50 -9.02 6.16
N CYS A 384 -3.36 -9.09 5.15
CA CYS A 384 -4.73 -8.61 5.24
C CYS A 384 -5.64 -9.62 5.95
N VAL A 385 -6.70 -9.13 6.58
CA VAL A 385 -7.72 -9.98 7.19
C VAL A 385 -8.51 -10.71 6.11
N ASN A 386 -8.69 -12.02 6.28
CA ASN A 386 -9.56 -12.85 5.45
C ASN A 386 -10.70 -13.46 6.28
N GLN A 387 -11.73 -13.98 5.60
CA GLN A 387 -12.94 -14.53 6.26
C GLN A 387 -12.68 -15.79 7.09
N SER A 388 -11.57 -16.50 6.87
CA SER A 388 -11.25 -17.71 7.66
C SER A 388 -10.60 -17.37 9.01
N ARG A 389 -10.24 -16.10 9.26
CA ARG A 389 -9.70 -15.67 10.55
C ARG A 389 -10.74 -15.77 11.67
N PRO A 390 -10.33 -16.13 12.91
CA PRO A 390 -11.22 -16.14 14.06
C PRO A 390 -11.92 -14.78 14.24
N GLY A 391 -13.25 -14.82 14.39
CA GLY A 391 -14.07 -13.61 14.54
C GLY A 391 -14.46 -12.93 13.23
N MET A 392 -14.10 -13.49 12.07
CA MET A 392 -14.40 -12.92 10.74
C MET A 392 -15.41 -13.74 9.92
N ASP A 393 -15.95 -14.83 10.50
CA ASP A 393 -17.05 -15.58 9.88
C ASP A 393 -18.25 -14.64 9.65
N PRO A 394 -18.76 -14.48 8.42
CA PRO A 394 -19.83 -13.53 8.10
C PRO A 394 -21.09 -13.65 8.97
N LYS A 395 -21.44 -14.85 9.46
CA LYS A 395 -22.61 -15.05 10.34
C LYS A 395 -22.41 -14.39 11.71
N THR A 396 -21.17 -14.25 12.15
CA THR A 396 -20.80 -13.65 13.44
C THR A 396 -20.23 -12.24 13.31
N ALA A 397 -19.65 -11.91 12.15
CA ALA A 397 -19.03 -10.62 11.84
C ALA A 397 -20.04 -9.60 11.32
N ASN A 398 -20.91 -9.98 10.37
CA ASN A 398 -21.89 -9.05 9.78
C ASN A 398 -22.84 -8.44 10.83
N PRO A 399 -23.35 -9.17 11.85
CA PRO A 399 -24.19 -8.56 12.89
C PRO A 399 -23.50 -7.46 13.70
N ARG A 400 -22.17 -7.40 13.69
CA ARG A 400 -21.35 -6.32 14.28
C ARG A 400 -21.01 -5.21 13.28
N GLY A 401 -21.43 -5.34 12.03
CA GLY A 401 -21.04 -4.47 10.93
C GLY A 401 -19.58 -4.68 10.48
N LEU A 402 -19.03 -5.88 10.68
CA LEU A 402 -17.70 -6.23 10.19
C LEU A 402 -17.82 -7.02 8.88
N TYR A 403 -17.11 -6.55 7.85
CA TYR A 403 -17.18 -7.09 6.49
C TYR A 403 -15.78 -7.32 5.94
N VAL A 404 -15.57 -8.44 5.25
CA VAL A 404 -14.28 -8.79 4.65
C VAL A 404 -14.47 -9.11 3.17
N PHE A 405 -13.94 -8.28 2.27
CA PHE A 405 -14.02 -8.45 0.82
C PHE A 405 -12.66 -8.80 0.22
N ASN A 406 -12.51 -10.05 -0.22
CA ASN A 406 -11.33 -10.50 -0.95
C ASN A 406 -11.62 -10.44 -2.45
N MET A 407 -10.97 -9.51 -3.16
CA MET A 407 -11.17 -9.29 -4.59
C MET A 407 -10.07 -10.01 -5.38
N GLU A 408 -10.38 -11.23 -5.82
CA GLU A 408 -9.48 -12.03 -6.67
C GLU A 408 -9.01 -11.23 -7.90
N GLY A 409 -7.73 -11.39 -8.27
CA GLY A 409 -7.13 -10.75 -9.45
C GLY A 409 -7.03 -9.22 -9.36
N SER A 410 -7.20 -8.65 -8.17
CA SER A 410 -7.01 -7.21 -7.91
C SER A 410 -5.67 -6.95 -7.22
N ALA A 411 -5.02 -5.84 -7.57
CA ALA A 411 -3.79 -5.38 -6.94
C ALA A 411 -4.08 -4.47 -5.73
N HIS A 412 -3.05 -3.78 -5.23
CA HIS A 412 -3.07 -3.03 -3.97
C HIS A 412 -4.14 -1.95 -3.97
N HIS A 413 -5.13 -2.09 -3.08
CA HIS A 413 -6.27 -1.19 -2.85
C HIS A 413 -6.95 -0.65 -4.12
N LEU A 414 -7.13 -1.51 -5.14
CA LEU A 414 -7.80 -1.15 -6.39
C LEU A 414 -9.22 -0.59 -6.16
N ASP A 415 -9.91 -1.08 -5.13
CA ASP A 415 -11.25 -0.63 -4.74
C ASP A 415 -11.33 0.84 -4.30
N LEU A 416 -10.23 1.45 -3.86
CA LEU A 416 -10.18 2.88 -3.51
C LEU A 416 -9.95 3.80 -4.71
N ARG A 417 -9.44 3.27 -5.82
CA ARG A 417 -9.14 4.04 -7.03
C ARG A 417 -10.40 4.62 -7.67
N ASN A 418 -10.22 5.59 -8.57
CA ASN A 418 -11.30 6.09 -9.41
C ASN A 418 -11.95 4.93 -10.18
N PRO A 419 -13.28 4.77 -10.13
CA PRO A 419 -13.99 3.82 -10.96
C PRO A 419 -13.63 3.96 -12.45
N ASN A 420 -13.52 2.82 -13.12
CA ASN A 420 -13.02 2.72 -14.49
C ASN A 420 -13.78 1.63 -15.25
N THR A 421 -13.95 1.80 -16.56
CA THR A 421 -14.61 0.81 -17.43
C THR A 421 -13.89 -0.53 -17.51
N CYS A 422 -12.61 -0.59 -17.11
CA CYS A 422 -11.82 -1.81 -17.04
C CYS A 422 -11.75 -2.42 -15.62
N ASP A 423 -12.50 -1.90 -14.65
CA ASP A 423 -12.58 -2.53 -13.34
C ASP A 423 -13.15 -3.96 -13.46
N PRO A 424 -12.53 -4.95 -12.81
CA PRO A 424 -13.06 -6.31 -12.76
C PRO A 424 -14.45 -6.36 -12.11
N PRO A 425 -15.36 -7.26 -12.55
CA PRO A 425 -16.71 -7.34 -12.02
C PRO A 425 -16.79 -7.54 -10.50
N ASN A 426 -15.79 -8.19 -9.91
CA ASN A 426 -15.72 -8.47 -8.48
C ASN A 426 -15.35 -7.22 -7.66
N VAL A 427 -14.40 -6.40 -8.12
CA VAL A 427 -14.16 -5.05 -7.59
C VAL A 427 -15.43 -4.22 -7.71
N VAL A 428 -16.11 -4.37 -8.86
CA VAL A 428 -17.30 -3.59 -9.12
C VAL A 428 -18.40 -3.89 -8.07
N ASN A 429 -18.72 -5.17 -7.93
CA ASN A 429 -19.71 -5.61 -6.96
C ASN A 429 -19.28 -5.34 -5.50
N ALA A 430 -17.98 -5.44 -5.17
CA ALA A 430 -17.47 -5.11 -3.83
C ALA A 430 -17.76 -3.65 -3.47
N ARG A 431 -17.40 -2.70 -4.34
CA ARG A 431 -17.69 -1.27 -4.12
C ARG A 431 -19.19 -1.00 -3.99
N PHE A 432 -20.05 -1.71 -4.72
CA PHE A 432 -21.50 -1.59 -4.58
C PHE A 432 -21.99 -2.02 -3.20
N GLN A 433 -21.58 -3.20 -2.73
CA GLN A 433 -21.95 -3.68 -1.40
C GLN A 433 -21.43 -2.72 -0.30
N ILE A 434 -20.18 -2.27 -0.44
CA ILE A 434 -19.52 -1.35 0.49
C ILE A 434 -20.25 0.00 0.54
N ALA A 435 -20.62 0.58 -0.60
CA ALA A 435 -21.37 1.82 -0.64
C ALA A 435 -22.71 1.68 0.11
N ASN A 436 -23.43 0.57 -0.05
CA ASN A 436 -24.68 0.34 0.69
C ASN A 436 -24.45 0.23 2.21
N ILE A 437 -23.36 -0.41 2.64
CA ILE A 437 -22.98 -0.48 4.07
C ILE A 437 -22.69 0.93 4.61
N ILE A 438 -21.85 1.71 3.90
CA ILE A 438 -21.49 3.09 4.25
C ILE A 438 -22.73 3.99 4.27
N LYS A 439 -23.73 3.74 3.41
CA LYS A 439 -25.02 4.44 3.42
C LYS A 439 -25.71 4.28 4.76
N CYS A 440 -25.75 3.08 5.31
CA CYS A 440 -26.42 2.84 6.59
C CYS A 440 -25.63 3.35 7.80
N TRP A 441 -24.30 3.45 7.71
CA TRP A 441 -23.52 4.20 8.71
C TRP A 441 -23.77 5.71 8.65
N SER A 442 -23.95 6.25 7.44
CA SER A 442 -24.13 7.68 7.20
C SER A 442 -25.56 8.15 7.46
N TYR A 443 -26.55 7.28 7.20
CA TYR A 443 -27.98 7.56 7.29
C TYR A 443 -28.71 6.39 7.96
N PRO A 444 -28.51 6.18 9.28
CA PRO A 444 -29.05 5.02 9.98
C PRO A 444 -30.59 4.95 9.97
N ASN A 445 -31.26 6.07 9.74
CA ASN A 445 -32.72 6.17 9.66
C ASN A 445 -33.28 6.06 8.23
N ASP A 446 -32.44 5.86 7.21
CA ASP A 446 -32.91 5.66 5.83
C ASP A 446 -33.72 4.35 5.75
N PRO A 447 -34.92 4.34 5.14
CA PRO A 447 -35.73 3.12 5.03
C PRO A 447 -35.02 1.93 4.38
N SER A 448 -34.04 2.16 3.49
CA SER A 448 -33.26 1.07 2.89
C SER A 448 -32.36 0.33 3.90
N CYS A 449 -32.16 0.90 5.08
CA CYS A 449 -31.32 0.36 6.15
C CYS A 449 -32.11 -0.43 7.20
N ALA A 450 -33.40 -0.69 6.98
CA ALA A 450 -34.24 -1.43 7.91
C ALA A 450 -33.73 -2.87 8.22
N SER A 451 -32.99 -3.47 7.28
CA SER A 451 -32.36 -4.79 7.43
C SER A 451 -30.86 -4.71 7.73
N PHE A 452 -30.32 -3.53 8.02
CA PHE A 452 -28.92 -3.36 8.38
C PHE A 452 -28.65 -3.89 9.81
N PRO A 453 -27.51 -4.57 10.09
CA PRO A 453 -26.43 -4.91 9.16
C PRO A 453 -26.77 -5.95 8.11
N PHE A 454 -26.33 -5.73 6.87
CA PHE A 454 -26.59 -6.64 5.76
C PHE A 454 -25.78 -7.93 5.85
N GLN A 455 -26.30 -9.02 5.30
CA GLN A 455 -25.49 -10.19 4.99
C GLN A 455 -24.65 -9.91 3.74
N GLN A 456 -23.33 -10.06 3.86
CA GLN A 456 -22.41 -9.98 2.73
C GLN A 456 -22.73 -11.07 1.70
N THR A 457 -22.81 -10.68 0.42
CA THR A 457 -22.97 -11.63 -0.68
C THR A 457 -21.64 -11.93 -1.34
N ASN A 458 -21.52 -13.13 -1.93
CA ASN A 458 -20.32 -13.52 -2.68
C ASN A 458 -20.07 -12.54 -3.83
N LEU A 459 -18.80 -12.23 -4.05
CA LEU A 459 -18.38 -11.47 -5.23
C LEU A 459 -18.47 -12.37 -6.48
N PRO A 460 -18.78 -11.80 -7.66
CA PRO A 460 -18.65 -12.53 -8.92
C PRO A 460 -17.19 -12.98 -9.13
N PRO A 461 -16.92 -13.94 -10.01
CA PRO A 461 -15.54 -14.35 -10.31
C PRO A 461 -14.75 -13.21 -10.92
N PHE A 462 -13.43 -13.24 -10.73
CA PHE A 462 -12.53 -12.32 -11.41
C PHE A 462 -12.63 -12.50 -12.93
N GLN A 463 -12.64 -11.38 -13.65
CA GLN A 463 -12.56 -11.34 -15.10
C GLN A 463 -11.76 -10.12 -15.52
N LYS A 464 -10.70 -10.34 -16.31
CA LYS A 464 -9.99 -9.25 -16.98
C LYS A 464 -10.90 -8.61 -18.02
N ILE A 465 -11.11 -7.30 -17.91
CA ILE A 465 -11.86 -6.52 -18.89
C ILE A 465 -10.85 -5.91 -19.87
N SER A 466 -10.99 -6.23 -21.15
CA SER A 466 -10.13 -5.70 -22.22
C SER A 466 -10.85 -4.58 -22.96
N GLY A 467 -10.14 -3.53 -23.35
CA GLY A 467 -10.67 -2.45 -24.17
C GLY A 467 -10.04 -1.10 -23.85
N ASN A 468 -10.65 -0.04 -24.39
CA ASN A 468 -10.26 1.33 -24.06
C ASN A 468 -10.77 1.69 -22.65
N CYS A 469 -9.87 1.64 -21.67
CA CYS A 469 -10.17 1.96 -20.28
C CYS A 469 -10.36 3.46 -20.10
N ASN A 470 -11.46 3.86 -19.47
CA ASN A 470 -11.78 5.26 -19.17
C ASN A 470 -12.34 5.37 -17.76
N TYR A 471 -12.01 6.47 -17.07
CA TYR A 471 -12.62 6.76 -15.77
C TYR A 471 -14.12 6.99 -15.93
N ILE A 472 -14.89 6.40 -15.02
CA ILE A 472 -16.34 6.54 -14.96
C ILE A 472 -16.62 7.69 -14.00
N LEU A 473 -17.13 8.81 -14.52
CA LEU A 473 -17.57 9.93 -13.71
C LEU A 473 -19.07 9.80 -13.44
N ASN A 474 -19.50 9.91 -12.19
CA ASN A 474 -20.91 9.98 -11.77
C ASN A 474 -21.78 8.76 -12.14
N GLY A 475 -21.17 7.64 -12.56
CA GLY A 475 -21.88 6.47 -13.09
C GLY A 475 -21.90 5.27 -12.14
N TYR A 476 -21.35 5.38 -10.94
CA TYR A 476 -20.87 4.23 -10.20
C TYR A 476 -21.26 4.25 -8.70
N PRO A 477 -21.79 3.16 -8.10
CA PRO A 477 -22.38 1.95 -8.68
C PRO A 477 -23.91 2.06 -8.66
N TRP A 478 -24.49 2.83 -9.57
CA TRP A 478 -25.94 3.13 -9.53
C TRP A 478 -26.67 2.34 -10.62
N GLY A 479 -26.84 1.02 -10.41
CA GLY A 479 -27.70 0.22 -11.30
C GLY A 479 -27.35 -1.25 -11.52
N GLN A 480 -26.79 -1.97 -10.53
CA GLN A 480 -26.90 -3.44 -10.57
C GLN A 480 -28.35 -3.82 -10.24
N HIS A 481 -29.21 -3.76 -11.27
CA HIS A 481 -30.58 -4.29 -11.27
C HIS A 481 -30.59 -5.72 -11.80
#